data_AF-A0A524Q6W5-F1
#
_entry.id   AF-A0A524Q6W5-F1
#
_cell.length_a   1.000
_cell.length_b   1.000
_cell.length_c   1.000
_cell.angle_alpha   90.00
_cell.angle_beta   90.00
_cell.angle_gamma   90.00
#
_symmetry.space_group_name_H-M   'P 1'
#
loop_
_entity.id
_entity.type
_entity.pdbx_description
1 polymer ?
#
loop_
_entity_poly.entity_id
_entity_poly.type
_entity_poly.pdbx_seq_one_letter_code
_entity_poly.pdbx_strand_id
1 'polypeptide(L)'
;MTERKDLEYYPESKTMNSETKIKLLMTMALTGCVITFISDLLMLAVPMSGLEYCTLYKSSMINIPFQRLFLGNTLGVIFIPLELFGFWVLYLMLRKTGRIIPVIIFLTLSFSMIAGIAYHASFAFFGTGLKVHGIVNNESTTMMMENYKLFHETFYLMM
;
A
#
# COMPACT_ATOMS: atom_id res chain seq x y z
N MET A 1 -53.21 -35.11 19.82
CA MET A 1 -52.84 -33.76 20.30
C MET A 1 -51.61 -33.92 21.15
N THR A 2 -50.44 -33.67 20.57
CA THR A 2 -49.15 -33.66 21.28
C THR A 2 -48.55 -32.29 21.04
N GLU A 3 -48.49 -31.49 22.10
CA GLU A 3 -47.93 -30.14 22.12
C GLU A 3 -46.48 -30.16 21.65
N ARG A 4 -46.15 -29.30 20.67
CA ARG A 4 -44.77 -28.88 20.44
C ARG A 4 -44.37 -27.94 21.56
N LYS A 5 -43.63 -28.47 22.51
CA LYS A 5 -42.80 -27.69 23.41
C LYS A 5 -41.49 -27.36 22.67
N ASP A 6 -41.09 -26.09 22.79
CA ASP A 6 -39.72 -25.61 22.62
C ASP A 6 -39.25 -25.29 21.18
N LEU A 7 -39.90 -24.32 20.54
CA LEU A 7 -39.18 -23.44 19.62
C LEU A 7 -38.49 -22.37 20.48
N GLU A 8 -37.27 -22.68 20.95
CA GLU A 8 -36.35 -21.67 21.47
C GLU A 8 -36.20 -20.56 20.42
N TYR A 9 -36.73 -19.39 20.76
CA TYR A 9 -36.48 -18.14 20.05
C TYR A 9 -35.00 -17.82 20.22
N TYR A 10 -34.17 -18.30 19.28
CA TYR A 10 -32.81 -17.80 19.13
C TYR A 10 -32.92 -16.33 18.75
N PRO A 11 -32.46 -15.37 19.58
CA PRO A 11 -32.46 -13.98 19.18
C PRO A 11 -31.62 -13.89 17.92
N GLU A 12 -32.20 -13.35 16.84
CA GLU A 12 -31.47 -13.03 15.62
C GLU A 12 -30.17 -12.35 16.05
N SER A 13 -29.05 -13.05 15.89
CA SER A 13 -27.75 -12.48 16.15
C SER A 13 -27.71 -11.16 15.38
N LYS A 14 -27.38 -10.05 16.08
CA LYS A 14 -27.20 -8.69 15.54
C LYS A 14 -26.12 -8.73 14.45
N THR A 15 -26.43 -9.33 13.32
CA THR A 15 -25.57 -9.42 12.17
C THR A 15 -25.73 -8.09 11.47
N MET A 16 -24.62 -7.35 11.40
CA MET A 16 -24.56 -6.08 10.70
C MET A 16 -25.18 -6.22 9.30
N ASN A 17 -26.14 -5.36 8.96
CA ASN A 17 -26.80 -5.40 7.66
C ASN A 17 -25.79 -5.20 6.52
N SER A 18 -26.12 -5.67 5.32
CA SER A 18 -25.20 -5.68 4.16
C SER A 18 -24.66 -4.28 3.81
N GLU A 19 -25.49 -3.24 3.95
CA GLU A 19 -25.11 -1.86 3.71
C GLU A 19 -24.07 -1.37 4.74
N THR A 20 -24.28 -1.66 6.02
CA THR A 20 -23.36 -1.27 7.11
C THR A 20 -22.03 -2.00 6.96
N LYS A 21 -22.03 -3.26 6.51
CA LYS A 21 -20.80 -4.01 6.16
C LYS A 21 -20.02 -3.34 5.03
N ILE A 22 -20.70 -2.95 3.95
CA ILE A 22 -20.06 -2.25 2.82
C ILE A 22 -19.51 -0.90 3.27
N LYS A 23 -20.28 -0.12 4.03
CA LYS A 23 -19.84 1.17 4.58
C LYS A 23 -18.59 1.01 5.44
N LEU A 24 -18.57 0.04 6.35
CA LEU A 24 -17.39 -0.24 7.19
C LEU A 24 -16.16 -0.58 6.36
N LEU A 25 -16.29 -1.50 5.39
CA LEU A 25 -15.17 -1.88 4.51
C LEU A 25 -14.63 -0.69 3.71
N MET A 26 -15.51 0.17 3.20
CA MET A 26 -15.12 1.38 2.49
C MET A 26 -14.43 2.40 3.42
N THR A 27 -14.90 2.57 4.65
CA THR A 27 -14.23 3.43 5.65
C THR A 27 -12.85 2.90 6.00
N MET A 28 -12.69 1.58 6.17
CA MET A 28 -11.39 0.96 6.40
C MET A 28 -10.46 1.20 5.21
N ALA A 29 -10.93 1.00 3.98
CA ALA A 29 -10.16 1.25 2.76
C ALA A 29 -9.71 2.70 2.64
N LEU A 30 -10.62 3.65 2.88
CA LEU A 30 -10.30 5.09 2.85
C LEU A 30 -9.27 5.45 3.92
N THR A 31 -9.40 4.88 5.12
CA THR A 31 -8.43 5.07 6.21
C THR A 31 -7.06 4.55 5.82
N GLY A 32 -7.01 3.35 5.21
CA GLY A 32 -5.79 2.79 4.63
C GLY A 32 -5.14 3.76 3.65
N CYS A 33 -5.89 4.21 2.64
CA CYS A 33 -5.42 5.11 1.59
C CYS A 33 -4.87 6.45 2.14
N VAL A 34 -5.53 7.05 3.13
CA VAL A 34 -5.03 8.28 3.76
C VAL A 34 -3.71 8.02 4.49
N ILE A 35 -3.60 6.91 5.22
CA ILE A 35 -2.41 6.59 6.00
C ILE A 35 -1.24 6.20 5.09
N THR A 36 -1.48 5.44 4.02
CA THR A 36 -0.45 5.08 3.05
C THR A 36 0.03 6.28 2.24
N PHE A 37 -0.87 7.21 1.90
CA PHE A 37 -0.48 8.52 1.34
C PHE A 37 0.43 9.31 2.29
N ILE A 38 0.11 9.37 3.58
CA ILE A 38 0.98 10.00 4.58
C ILE A 38 2.32 9.27 4.68
N SER A 39 2.33 7.94 4.60
CA SER A 39 3.53 7.12 4.54
C SER A 39 4.43 7.51 3.37
N ASP A 40 3.88 7.67 2.17
CA ASP A 40 4.64 8.09 0.99
C ASP A 40 5.20 9.50 1.15
N LEU A 41 4.43 10.44 1.70
CA LEU A 41 4.95 11.77 2.01
C LEU A 41 6.11 11.71 3.03
N LEU A 42 6.03 10.86 4.05
CA LEU A 42 7.12 10.68 5.00
C LEU A 42 8.38 10.16 4.29
N MET A 43 8.24 9.18 3.39
CA MET A 43 9.38 8.56 2.70
C MET A 43 9.94 9.38 1.55
N LEU A 44 9.13 10.21 0.87
CA LEU A 44 9.49 10.81 -0.41
C LEU A 44 9.49 12.34 -0.42
N ALA A 45 8.76 13.00 0.50
CA ALA A 45 8.61 14.45 0.42
C ALA A 45 9.93 15.16 0.77
N VAL A 46 10.49 15.83 -0.23
CA VAL A 46 11.65 16.73 -0.13
C VAL A 46 11.24 18.05 -0.78
N PRO A 47 11.54 19.21 -0.18
CA PRO A 47 11.22 20.51 -0.77
C PRO A 47 12.13 20.76 -1.98
N MET A 48 11.69 20.30 -3.16
CA MET A 48 12.39 20.46 -4.42
C MET A 48 11.39 20.66 -5.57
N SER A 49 11.80 21.36 -6.62
CA SER A 49 10.99 21.50 -7.82
C SER A 49 10.85 20.17 -8.57
N GLY A 50 9.81 20.02 -9.41
CA GLY A 50 9.63 18.80 -10.20
C GLY A 50 10.80 18.48 -11.14
N LEU A 51 11.46 19.52 -11.68
CA LEU A 51 12.64 19.36 -12.53
C LEU A 51 13.85 18.85 -11.74
N GLU A 52 14.05 19.38 -10.53
CA GLU A 52 15.07 18.89 -9.61
C GLU A 52 14.76 17.46 -9.16
N TYR A 53 13.49 17.09 -8.96
CA TYR A 53 13.11 15.74 -8.60
C TYR A 53 13.55 14.75 -9.68
N CYS A 54 13.23 15.01 -10.95
CA CYS A 54 13.62 14.11 -12.04
C CYS A 54 15.15 13.90 -12.17
N THR A 55 15.96 14.87 -11.74
CA THR A 55 17.41 14.85 -11.92
C THR A 55 18.19 14.45 -10.67
N LEU A 56 17.71 14.84 -9.49
CA LEU A 56 18.43 14.76 -8.21
C LEU A 56 17.71 13.92 -7.16
N TYR A 57 16.56 13.33 -7.47
CA TYR A 57 15.79 12.57 -6.48
C TYR A 57 16.63 11.50 -5.75
N LYS A 58 17.50 10.79 -6.48
CA LYS A 58 18.36 9.74 -5.90
C LYS A 58 19.32 10.28 -4.83
N SER A 59 19.97 11.41 -5.08
CA SER A 59 20.85 12.06 -4.11
C SER A 59 20.08 12.76 -3.00
N SER A 60 18.83 13.17 -3.26
CA SER A 60 17.97 13.86 -2.30
C SER A 60 17.49 12.96 -1.16
N MET A 61 17.38 11.64 -1.40
CA MET A 61 16.98 10.65 -0.39
C MET A 61 17.90 10.63 0.83
N ILE A 62 19.20 10.96 0.67
CA ILE A 62 20.15 11.02 1.79
C ILE A 62 19.74 12.07 2.83
N ASN A 63 19.00 13.09 2.41
CA ASN A 63 18.59 14.21 3.26
C ASN A 63 17.33 13.91 4.07
N ILE A 64 16.60 12.82 3.77
CA ILE A 64 15.37 12.46 4.48
C ILE A 64 15.74 11.85 5.84
N PRO A 65 15.29 12.37 6.98
CA PRO A 65 15.60 11.81 8.31
C PRO A 65 15.25 10.31 8.42
N PHE A 66 16.08 9.52 9.11
CA PHE A 66 15.85 8.08 9.28
C PHE A 66 14.50 7.79 9.94
N GLN A 67 14.08 8.60 10.91
CA GLN A 67 12.79 8.46 11.59
C GLN A 67 11.62 8.57 10.60
N ARG A 68 11.72 9.45 9.59
CA ARG A 68 10.71 9.59 8.55
C ARG A 68 10.66 8.37 7.63
N LEU A 69 11.83 7.85 7.23
CA LEU A 69 11.92 6.62 6.42
C LEU A 69 11.34 5.41 7.17
N PHE A 70 11.69 5.25 8.45
CA PHE A 70 11.23 4.16 9.29
C PHE A 70 9.71 4.23 9.55
N LEU A 71 9.20 5.40 9.95
CA LEU A 71 7.77 5.59 10.21
C LEU A 71 6.96 5.43 8.93
N GLY A 72 7.39 6.04 7.83
CA GLY A 72 6.73 5.92 6.54
C GLY A 72 6.62 4.46 6.11
N ASN A 73 7.73 3.74 6.03
CA ASN A 73 7.74 2.32 5.65
C ASN A 73 6.83 1.46 6.55
N THR A 74 6.89 1.67 7.87
CA THR A 74 6.10 0.90 8.83
C THR A 74 4.60 1.16 8.65
N LEU A 75 4.20 2.42 8.47
CA LEU A 75 2.80 2.79 8.23
C LEU A 75 2.30 2.22 6.89
N GLY A 76 3.08 2.33 5.82
CA GLY A 76 2.73 1.77 4.52
C GLY A 76 2.44 0.26 4.58
N VAL A 77 3.34 -0.51 5.19
CA VAL A 77 3.22 -1.97 5.31
C VAL A 77 2.05 -2.40 6.20
N ILE A 78 1.78 -1.68 7.29
CA ILE A 78 0.70 -2.05 8.21
C ILE A 78 -0.68 -1.74 7.62
N PHE A 79 -0.81 -0.64 6.87
CA PHE A 79 -2.12 -0.13 6.44
C PHE A 79 -2.51 -0.51 5.01
N ILE A 80 -1.59 -1.03 4.18
CA ILE A 80 -1.91 -1.56 2.84
C ILE A 80 -3.04 -2.61 2.83
N PRO A 81 -3.16 -3.57 3.78
CA PRO A 81 -4.22 -4.56 3.71
C PRO A 81 -5.62 -3.94 3.81
N LEU A 82 -5.73 -2.76 4.43
CA LEU A 82 -7.02 -2.07 4.51
C LEU A 82 -7.48 -1.58 3.13
N GLU A 83 -6.57 -1.16 2.26
CA GLU A 83 -6.91 -0.68 0.91
C GLU A 83 -7.45 -1.78 0.01
N LEU A 84 -7.02 -3.03 0.23
CA LEU A 84 -7.54 -4.20 -0.48
C LEU A 84 -9.05 -4.40 -0.22
N PHE A 85 -9.58 -3.91 0.90
CA PHE A 85 -11.03 -3.92 1.13
C PHE A 85 -11.79 -3.05 0.13
N GLY A 86 -11.20 -1.98 -0.38
CA GLY A 86 -11.80 -1.14 -1.42
C GLY A 86 -11.96 -1.92 -2.73
N PHE A 87 -10.92 -2.64 -3.15
CA PHE A 87 -10.99 -3.50 -4.34
C PHE A 87 -11.93 -4.69 -4.14
N TRP A 88 -11.99 -5.24 -2.93
CA TRP A 88 -12.95 -6.28 -2.60
C TRP A 88 -14.39 -5.79 -2.69
N VAL A 89 -14.69 -4.59 -2.20
CA VAL A 89 -16.02 -3.98 -2.36
C VAL A 89 -16.34 -3.75 -3.84
N LEU A 90 -15.38 -3.27 -4.63
CA LEU A 90 -15.54 -3.10 -6.07
C LEU A 90 -15.86 -4.44 -6.76
N TYR A 91 -15.16 -5.52 -6.40
CA TYR A 91 -15.48 -6.87 -6.85
C TYR A 91 -16.92 -7.27 -6.50
N LEU A 92 -17.35 -7.05 -5.25
CA LEU A 92 -18.70 -7.38 -4.80
C LEU A 92 -19.79 -6.60 -5.55
N MET A 93 -19.51 -5.36 -5.96
CA MET A 93 -20.41 -4.54 -6.77
C MET A 93 -20.49 -5.03 -8.22
N LEU A 94 -19.35 -5.45 -8.78
CA LEU A 94 -19.25 -5.88 -10.17
C LEU A 94 -19.60 -7.36 -10.39
N ARG A 95 -19.65 -8.20 -9.35
CA ARG A 95 -19.92 -9.66 -9.51
C ARG A 95 -21.19 -10.02 -10.27
N LYS A 96 -22.14 -9.09 -10.41
CA LYS A 96 -23.39 -9.27 -11.18
C LYS A 96 -23.22 -9.12 -12.70
N THR A 97 -22.11 -8.53 -13.19
CA THR A 97 -21.87 -8.29 -14.62
C THR A 97 -21.19 -9.47 -15.33
N GLY A 98 -20.81 -10.54 -14.60
CA GLY A 98 -20.19 -11.74 -15.14
C GLY A 98 -19.23 -12.38 -14.13
N ARG A 99 -18.80 -13.63 -14.38
CA ARG A 99 -17.90 -14.35 -13.45
C ARG A 99 -16.42 -13.95 -13.57
N ILE A 100 -15.96 -13.62 -14.77
CA ILE A 100 -14.53 -13.44 -15.07
C ILE A 100 -14.07 -11.98 -14.93
N ILE A 101 -14.83 -11.03 -15.50
CA ILE A 101 -14.44 -9.61 -15.54
C ILE A 101 -14.16 -9.03 -14.13
N PRO A 102 -15.03 -9.23 -13.11
CA PRO A 102 -14.79 -8.69 -11.77
C PRO A 102 -13.55 -9.29 -11.11
N VAL A 103 -13.24 -10.56 -11.39
CA VAL A 103 -12.04 -11.24 -10.87
C VAL A 103 -10.79 -10.64 -11.51
N ILE A 104 -10.79 -10.43 -12.83
CA ILE A 104 -9.67 -9.79 -13.52
C ILE A 104 -9.42 -8.39 -12.94
N ILE A 105 -10.47 -7.57 -12.83
CA ILE A 105 -10.35 -6.21 -12.25
C ILE A 105 -9.77 -6.26 -10.84
N PHE A 106 -10.30 -7.14 -9.98
CA PHE A 106 -9.80 -7.29 -8.61
C PHE A 106 -8.33 -7.69 -8.56
N LEU A 107 -7.94 -8.70 -9.34
CA LEU A 107 -6.57 -9.21 -9.38
C LEU A 107 -5.60 -8.17 -9.94
N THR A 108 -5.96 -7.49 -11.04
CA THR A 108 -5.13 -6.44 -11.63
C THR A 108 -4.94 -5.28 -10.67
N LEU A 109 -6.02 -4.75 -10.07
CA LEU A 109 -5.91 -3.64 -9.12
C LEU A 109 -5.10 -4.03 -7.87
N SER A 110 -5.35 -5.23 -7.31
CA SER A 110 -4.60 -5.71 -6.15
C SER A 110 -3.13 -5.91 -6.46
N PHE A 111 -2.82 -6.49 -7.63
CA PHE A 111 -1.43 -6.68 -8.07
C PHE A 111 -0.71 -5.35 -8.30
N SER A 112 -1.31 -4.41 -9.05
CA SER A 112 -0.74 -3.09 -9.29
C SER A 112 -0.47 -2.34 -7.98
N MET A 113 -1.39 -2.45 -7.03
CA MET A 113 -1.23 -1.84 -5.70
C MET A 113 -0.08 -2.45 -4.90
N ILE A 114 -0.01 -3.79 -4.83
CA ILE A 114 1.06 -4.50 -4.13
C ILE A 114 2.42 -4.17 -4.78
N ALA A 115 2.50 -4.15 -6.11
CA ALA A 115 3.70 -3.80 -6.84
C ALA A 115 4.12 -2.35 -6.56
N GLY A 116 3.19 -1.40 -6.64
CA GLY A 116 3.42 0.01 -6.29
C GLY A 116 3.97 0.18 -4.89
N ILE A 117 3.39 -0.50 -3.91
CA ILE A 117 3.84 -0.37 -2.52
C ILE A 117 5.16 -1.09 -2.28
N ALA A 118 5.42 -2.24 -2.90
CA ALA A 118 6.75 -2.86 -2.86
C ALA A 118 7.83 -1.91 -3.40
N TYR A 119 7.52 -1.19 -4.49
CA TYR A 119 8.37 -0.14 -5.01
C TYR A 119 8.57 1.00 -4.01
N HIS A 120 7.50 1.56 -3.42
CA HIS A 120 7.60 2.61 -2.41
C HIS A 120 8.35 2.17 -1.14
N ALA A 121 8.12 0.96 -0.65
CA ALA A 121 8.81 0.40 0.52
C ALA A 121 10.32 0.24 0.28
N SER A 122 10.74 -0.04 -0.96
CA SER A 122 12.16 -0.14 -1.32
C SER A 122 12.92 1.16 -1.03
N PHE A 123 12.26 2.33 -1.07
CA PHE A 123 12.87 3.64 -0.81
C PHE A 123 13.46 3.74 0.60
N ALA A 124 12.82 3.14 1.60
CA ALA A 124 13.36 3.13 2.94
C ALA A 124 14.68 2.33 3.03
N PHE A 125 14.77 1.20 2.33
CA PHE A 125 15.99 0.41 2.26
C PHE A 125 17.10 1.16 1.51
N PHE A 126 16.79 1.75 0.36
CA PHE A 126 17.75 2.51 -0.41
C PHE A 126 18.23 3.77 0.32
N GLY A 127 17.32 4.55 0.90
CA GLY A 127 17.65 5.75 1.66
C GLY A 127 18.49 5.45 2.90
N THR A 128 18.20 4.35 3.60
CA THR A 128 18.96 3.94 4.79
C THR A 128 20.35 3.44 4.42
N GLY A 129 20.49 2.59 3.40
CA GLY A 129 21.82 2.11 2.99
C GLY A 129 22.69 3.22 2.42
N LEU A 130 22.12 4.19 1.67
CA LEU A 130 22.88 5.37 1.20
C LEU A 130 23.40 6.21 2.37
N LYS A 131 22.63 6.37 3.45
CA LYS A 131 23.07 7.06 4.67
C LYS A 131 24.19 6.32 5.39
N VAL A 132 24.05 5.01 5.59
CA VAL A 132 25.07 4.20 6.26
C VAL A 132 26.36 4.18 5.44
N HIS A 133 26.28 4.11 4.11
CA HIS A 133 27.46 4.11 3.26
C HIS A 133 28.14 5.47 3.13
N GLY A 134 27.39 6.57 3.08
CA GLY A 134 27.96 7.93 3.16
C GLY A 134 28.76 8.19 4.43
N ILE A 135 28.55 7.37 5.47
CA ILE A 135 29.30 7.39 6.73
C ILE A 135 30.53 6.46 6.69
N VAL A 136 30.53 5.39 5.89
CA VAL A 136 31.45 4.25 6.09
C VAL A 136 32.53 4.05 5.02
N ASN A 137 32.34 4.34 3.71
CA ASN A 137 33.40 4.40 2.67
C ASN A 137 32.81 4.52 1.24
N ASN A 138 33.48 5.28 0.35
CA ASN A 138 33.02 5.71 -0.99
C ASN A 138 32.89 4.64 -2.09
N GLU A 139 33.25 3.36 -1.86
CA GLU A 139 33.29 2.33 -2.91
C GLU A 139 31.96 1.55 -3.08
N SER A 140 31.11 1.49 -2.05
CA SER A 140 29.84 0.72 -2.07
C SER A 140 28.63 1.52 -2.56
N THR A 141 28.74 2.84 -2.66
CA THR A 141 27.69 3.74 -3.15
C THR A 141 27.38 3.53 -4.62
N THR A 142 28.39 3.23 -5.45
CA THR A 142 28.18 3.01 -6.90
C THR A 142 27.34 1.77 -7.16
N MET A 143 27.68 0.61 -6.57
CA MET A 143 26.88 -0.61 -6.70
C MET A 143 25.46 -0.44 -6.15
N MET A 144 25.29 0.27 -5.03
CA MET A 144 23.98 0.52 -4.46
C MET A 144 23.13 1.44 -5.36
N MET A 145 23.74 2.46 -5.96
CA MET A 145 23.11 3.36 -6.91
C MET A 145 22.81 2.69 -8.25
N GLU A 146 23.65 1.77 -8.70
CA GLU A 146 23.40 0.91 -9.87
C GLU A 146 22.25 -0.06 -9.63
N ASN A 147 22.21 -0.74 -8.47
CA ASN A 147 21.08 -1.59 -8.09
C ASN A 147 19.78 -0.80 -7.98
N TYR A 148 19.81 0.40 -7.38
CA TYR A 148 18.66 1.30 -7.36
C TYR A 148 18.22 1.67 -8.77
N LYS A 149 19.16 2.04 -9.65
CA LYS A 149 18.88 2.40 -11.05
C LYS A 149 18.22 1.22 -11.77
N LEU A 150 18.78 0.02 -11.67
CA LEU A 150 18.25 -1.19 -12.30
C LEU A 150 16.86 -1.54 -11.78
N PHE A 151 16.66 -1.47 -10.45
CA PHE A 151 15.37 -1.70 -9.82
C PHE A 151 14.30 -0.71 -10.32
N HIS A 152 14.65 0.58 -10.35
CA HIS A 152 13.78 1.64 -10.82
C HIS A 152 13.41 1.48 -12.30
N GLU A 153 14.40 1.25 -13.18
CA GLU A 153 14.17 1.04 -14.61
C GLU A 153 13.34 -0.22 -14.89
N THR A 154 13.61 -1.32 -14.18
CA THR A 154 12.82 -2.56 -14.30
C THR A 154 11.38 -2.35 -13.87
N PHE A 155 11.16 -1.61 -12.78
CA PHE A 155 9.80 -1.30 -12.30
C PHE A 155 9.00 -0.50 -13.33
N TYR A 156 9.60 0.51 -13.97
CA TYR A 156 8.96 1.29 -15.03
C TYR A 156 8.63 0.46 -16.28
N LEU A 157 9.42 -0.56 -16.61
CA LEU A 157 9.13 -1.44 -17.74
C LEU A 157 8.01 -2.45 -17.47
N MET A 158 7.68 -2.67 -16.19
CA MET A 158 6.62 -3.61 -15.77
C MET A 158 5.25 -2.94 -15.60
N MET A 159 5.18 -1.60 -15.59
CA MET A 159 3.95 -0.81 -15.52
C MET A 159 3.53 -0.31 -16.90
#